data_AF-A0A1H3VDB7-F1
#
_entry.id   AF-A0A1H3VDB7-F1
#
_cell.length_a   1.000
_cell.length_b   1.000
_cell.length_c   1.000
_cell.angle_alpha   90.00
_cell.angle_beta   90.00
_cell.angle_gamma   90.00
#
_symmetry.space_group_name_H-M   'P 1'
#
loop_
_entity.id
_entity.type
_entity.pdbx_description
1 polymer ?
#
loop_
_entity_poly.entity_id
_entity_poly.type
_entity_poly.pdbx_seq_one_letter_code
_entity_poly.pdbx_strand_id
1 'polypeptide(L)'
;MNRLARKLIALLTAGLLGAGTLSGCASVDEKMDKLILLEEKNPGYTELLLPSLSQTREVIKATADIRDRRNYYLNTLTDRNGEDGYILKVNSDGSIRFSGANNTGNNLYFGIDASYLPDGDYVLSDGDEHTENAFMYFEGVTMLPGGKTEYHTLARTIDNTHFTKDSTEYQRFNTVLVIKDGFSSDGITFYPMIQREDHASDEYEPAITTRYQPHGERMSLYNLYQFPKTQLEKITSADWKLLCTNLESGVLMNDWTSISFGDGTGVEFRGNSADDAVYGMMNSIGQVEEGAVKVAFHDSYATLVRDDGSELGSAGTGINGIEVPDFSNAPLDEVTEFDAYLKRISDPKYTVFLTINDEGTNALTDGLKEQLSLMGLTADFTDMYRYSYLAVIDQGVLTAEDSSETEAVETNGVTNKGVAYTVKSAGYSAIQEKEATSILLDGLEYGMDRKGMNFVIYDNDVDRIVDSVVFDTNYGLKCYRPLDGVVGVDPNAE
;
A
#
# COMPACT_ATOMS: atom_id res chain seq x y z
N MET A 1 -1.30 -0.28 -29.49
CA MET A 1 -1.46 0.31 -30.85
C MET A 1 -0.09 0.63 -31.46
N ASN A 2 0.19 0.21 -32.71
CA ASN A 2 1.50 0.42 -33.33
C ASN A 2 1.73 1.90 -33.72
N ARG A 3 3.00 2.31 -33.89
CA ARG A 3 3.41 3.71 -34.14
C ARG A 3 2.72 4.31 -35.37
N LEU A 4 2.47 3.51 -36.41
CA LEU A 4 1.80 3.94 -37.64
C LEU A 4 0.33 4.29 -37.42
N ALA A 5 -0.40 3.47 -36.65
CA ALA A 5 -1.81 3.71 -36.32
C ALA A 5 -2.01 4.97 -35.48
N ARG A 6 -1.10 5.27 -34.53
CA ARG A 6 -1.11 6.53 -33.76
C ARG A 6 -0.92 7.76 -34.64
N LYS A 7 0.05 7.72 -35.57
CA LYS A 7 0.27 8.81 -36.55
C LYS A 7 -0.97 9.07 -37.39
N LEU A 8 -1.62 8.01 -37.88
CA LEU A 8 -2.82 8.11 -38.70
C LEU A 8 -3.99 8.75 -37.95
N ILE A 9 -4.22 8.33 -36.70
CA ILE A 9 -5.27 8.92 -35.85
C ILE A 9 -4.96 10.40 -35.60
N ALA A 10 -3.75 10.76 -35.18
CA ALA A 10 -3.41 12.15 -34.88
C ALA A 10 -3.50 13.07 -36.12
N LEU A 11 -3.11 12.58 -37.30
CA LEU A 11 -3.28 13.30 -38.57
C LEU A 11 -4.75 13.49 -38.96
N LEU A 12 -5.59 12.48 -38.71
CA LEU A 12 -7.02 12.55 -38.96
C LEU A 12 -7.71 13.54 -37.99
N THR A 13 -7.30 13.58 -36.71
CA THR A 13 -7.85 14.51 -35.71
C THR A 13 -7.40 15.96 -35.94
N ALA A 14 -6.19 16.19 -36.46
CA ALA A 14 -5.64 17.52 -36.72
C ALA A 14 -6.18 18.19 -38.00
N GLY A 15 -7.05 17.53 -38.78
CA GLY A 15 -7.75 18.14 -39.91
C GLY A 15 -6.86 18.68 -41.04
N LEU A 16 -5.66 18.12 -41.25
CA LEU A 16 -4.72 18.61 -42.26
C LEU A 16 -4.93 17.93 -43.63
N LEU A 17 -5.73 18.59 -44.46
CA LEU A 17 -5.71 18.47 -45.92
C LEU A 17 -4.35 18.97 -46.45
N GLY A 18 -3.36 18.09 -46.57
CA GLY A 18 -2.08 18.48 -47.17
C GLY A 18 -0.94 17.45 -47.17
N ALA A 19 -1.18 16.18 -46.85
CA ALA A 19 -0.11 15.18 -46.73
C ALA A 19 0.34 14.54 -48.08
N GLY A 20 0.16 15.25 -49.20
CA GLY A 20 0.41 14.69 -50.54
C GLY A 20 1.86 14.73 -51.02
N THR A 21 2.78 15.47 -50.40
CA THR A 21 4.09 15.76 -51.03
C THR A 21 5.30 15.76 -50.09
N LEU A 22 5.24 15.17 -48.89
CA LEU A 22 6.36 15.21 -47.93
C LEU A 22 7.07 13.86 -47.68
N SER A 23 6.71 12.80 -48.40
CA SER A 23 7.39 11.50 -48.27
C SER A 23 8.71 11.51 -49.06
N GLY A 24 9.84 11.66 -48.37
CA GLY A 24 11.16 11.45 -48.99
C GLY A 24 12.36 12.07 -48.28
N CYS A 25 12.15 12.92 -47.27
CA CYS A 25 13.25 13.49 -46.51
C CYS A 25 13.12 13.05 -45.04
N ALA A 26 14.05 12.21 -44.56
CA ALA A 26 14.07 11.73 -43.17
C ALA A 26 13.97 12.88 -42.14
N SER A 27 14.43 14.08 -42.51
CA SER A 27 14.33 15.29 -41.68
C SER A 27 12.92 15.84 -41.52
N VAL A 28 11.98 15.54 -42.43
CA VAL A 28 10.58 16.00 -42.34
C VAL A 28 9.77 15.02 -41.49
N ASP A 29 9.97 13.72 -41.66
CA ASP A 29 9.33 12.71 -40.82
C ASP A 29 9.74 12.86 -39.34
N GLU A 30 11.02 13.14 -39.07
CA GLU A 30 11.50 13.39 -37.70
C GLU A 30 10.89 14.66 -37.10
N LYS A 31 10.72 15.72 -37.91
CA LYS A 31 10.06 16.97 -37.47
C LYS A 31 8.56 16.80 -37.25
N MET A 32 7.90 16.00 -38.09
CA MET A 32 6.49 15.63 -37.95
C MET A 32 6.27 14.78 -36.70
N ASP A 33 7.16 13.83 -36.42
CA ASP A 33 7.08 13.00 -35.23
C ASP A 33 7.23 13.84 -33.96
N LYS A 34 8.21 14.75 -33.91
CA LYS A 34 8.38 15.74 -32.81
C LYS A 34 7.19 16.70 -32.65
N LEU A 35 6.39 16.90 -33.70
CA LEU A 35 5.23 17.78 -33.67
C LEU A 35 3.96 17.06 -33.19
N ILE A 36 3.78 15.80 -33.61
CA ILE A 36 2.49 15.09 -33.54
C ILE A 36 2.51 13.98 -32.47
N LEU A 37 3.64 13.31 -32.25
CA LEU A 37 3.73 12.22 -31.29
C LEU A 37 4.05 12.77 -29.91
N LEU A 38 3.20 12.45 -28.93
CA LEU A 38 3.36 12.94 -27.56
C LEU A 38 4.67 12.44 -26.94
N GLU A 39 5.05 11.20 -27.25
CA GLU A 39 6.31 10.57 -26.84
C GLU A 39 7.56 11.27 -27.39
N GLU A 40 7.46 11.94 -28.53
CA GLU A 40 8.59 12.64 -29.16
C GLU A 40 8.61 14.13 -28.77
N LYS A 41 7.42 14.70 -28.47
CA LYS A 41 7.25 16.09 -28.03
C LYS A 41 7.53 16.29 -26.55
N ASN A 42 7.11 15.32 -25.74
CA ASN A 42 7.17 15.30 -24.28
C ASN A 42 7.66 13.92 -23.80
N PRO A 43 8.94 13.58 -24.09
CA PRO A 43 9.49 12.25 -23.79
C PRO A 43 9.53 11.98 -22.28
N GLY A 44 9.85 12.98 -21.45
CA GLY A 44 9.91 12.82 -19.99
C GLY A 44 8.54 12.53 -19.38
N TYR A 45 7.50 13.24 -19.83
CA TYR A 45 6.11 12.98 -19.43
C TYR A 45 5.66 11.57 -19.85
N THR A 46 6.05 11.14 -21.05
CA THR A 46 5.62 9.84 -21.56
C THR A 46 6.34 8.69 -20.85
N GLU A 47 7.62 8.87 -20.50
CA GLU A 47 8.38 7.93 -19.67
C GLU A 47 7.78 7.79 -18.27
N LEU A 48 7.36 8.91 -17.65
CA LEU A 48 6.65 8.91 -16.36
C LEU A 48 5.31 8.15 -16.41
N LEU A 49 4.58 8.25 -17.52
CA LEU A 49 3.26 7.62 -17.68
C LEU A 49 3.29 6.25 -18.38
N LEU A 50 4.47 5.67 -18.59
CA LEU A 50 4.53 4.30 -19.08
C LEU A 50 3.76 3.37 -18.12
N PRO A 51 3.00 2.37 -18.63
CA PRO A 51 2.03 1.59 -17.86
C PRO A 51 2.54 0.87 -16.61
N SER A 52 3.86 0.81 -16.39
CA SER A 52 4.45 0.22 -15.19
C SER A 52 4.44 1.15 -13.96
N LEU A 53 4.17 2.45 -14.10
CA LEU A 53 4.34 3.45 -13.02
C LEU A 53 3.07 4.22 -12.62
N SER A 54 2.02 4.22 -13.45
CA SER A 54 0.71 4.75 -13.07
C SER A 54 -0.25 3.60 -12.77
N GLN A 55 -0.64 3.45 -11.50
CA GLN A 55 -1.70 2.52 -11.10
C GLN A 55 -2.92 3.34 -10.70
N THR A 56 -3.92 3.38 -11.57
CA THR A 56 -5.28 3.73 -11.13
C THR A 56 -5.75 2.57 -10.24
N ARG A 57 -6.03 2.85 -8.97
CA ARG A 57 -6.49 1.86 -8.01
C ARG A 57 -7.90 2.23 -7.56
N GLU A 58 -8.86 1.39 -7.88
CA GLU A 58 -10.17 1.45 -7.24
C GLU A 58 -10.06 0.73 -5.89
N VAL A 59 -10.13 1.46 -4.79
CA VAL A 59 -10.13 0.87 -3.45
C VAL A 59 -11.38 1.32 -2.71
N ILE A 60 -12.19 0.37 -2.31
CA ILE A 60 -13.30 0.65 -1.42
C ILE A 60 -12.72 0.82 -0.03
N LYS A 61 -12.76 2.06 0.47
CA LYS A 61 -12.36 2.39 1.84
C LYS A 61 -13.34 1.72 2.80
N ALA A 62 -13.01 0.50 3.19
CA ALA A 62 -13.46 -0.07 4.44
C ALA A 62 -12.99 0.86 5.55
N THR A 63 -13.89 1.65 6.12
CA THR A 63 -13.63 2.29 7.42
C THR A 63 -13.16 1.21 8.39
N ALA A 64 -12.26 1.56 9.31
CA ALA A 64 -11.58 0.61 10.20
C ALA A 64 -12.52 -0.25 11.10
N ASP A 65 -13.85 -0.05 10.99
CA ASP A 65 -14.92 -0.82 11.62
C ASP A 65 -15.34 -2.09 10.86
N ILE A 66 -14.77 -2.41 9.69
CA ILE A 66 -14.98 -3.72 9.01
C ILE A 66 -14.35 -4.90 9.80
N ARG A 67 -13.79 -4.64 10.99
CA ARG A 67 -13.46 -5.70 11.97
C ARG A 67 -14.70 -6.33 12.61
N ASP A 68 -15.88 -5.77 12.38
CA ASP A 68 -17.11 -6.48 12.71
C ASP A 68 -17.19 -7.72 11.81
N ARG A 69 -17.25 -8.91 12.42
CA ARG A 69 -16.94 -10.24 11.86
C ARG A 69 -17.94 -10.75 10.80
N ARG A 70 -18.49 -9.84 10.00
CA ARG A 70 -19.54 -10.09 9.01
C ARG A 70 -18.92 -10.37 7.64
N ASN A 71 -19.67 -11.11 6.82
CA ASN A 71 -19.23 -11.51 5.49
C ASN A 71 -19.45 -10.37 4.48
N TYR A 72 -18.39 -9.62 4.19
CA TYR A 72 -18.44 -8.53 3.21
C TYR A 72 -18.06 -9.05 1.83
N TYR A 73 -18.96 -8.83 0.87
CA TYR A 73 -18.72 -9.16 -0.54
C TYR A 73 -18.74 -7.89 -1.37
N LEU A 74 -17.59 -7.58 -1.94
CA LEU A 74 -17.44 -6.40 -2.77
C LEU A 74 -17.99 -6.72 -4.15
N ASN A 75 -19.13 -6.13 -4.47
CA ASN A 75 -19.84 -6.49 -5.67
C ASN A 75 -19.42 -5.61 -6.86
N THR A 76 -18.67 -6.18 -7.79
CA THR A 76 -18.31 -5.55 -9.07
C THR A 76 -19.24 -5.96 -10.22
N LEU A 77 -20.41 -6.53 -9.92
CA LEU A 77 -21.46 -6.82 -10.91
C LEU A 77 -21.87 -5.54 -11.62
N THR A 78 -21.29 -5.36 -12.80
CA THR A 78 -21.79 -4.43 -13.80
C THR A 78 -23.05 -5.07 -14.35
N ASP A 79 -24.16 -4.33 -14.25
CA ASP A 79 -25.44 -4.70 -14.85
C ASP A 79 -25.20 -4.92 -16.35
N ARG A 80 -25.08 -6.18 -16.77
CA ARG A 80 -25.02 -6.54 -18.17
C ARG A 80 -26.42 -6.39 -18.71
N ASN A 81 -26.66 -5.25 -19.36
CA ASN A 81 -27.90 -4.95 -20.07
C ASN A 81 -28.28 -6.10 -21.01
N GLY A 82 -29.16 -7.01 -20.56
CA GLY A 82 -30.15 -7.78 -21.34
C GLY A 82 -29.74 -8.55 -22.62
N GLU A 83 -28.47 -8.57 -23.03
CA GLU A 83 -28.04 -9.15 -24.32
C GLU A 83 -28.22 -10.69 -24.36
N ASP A 84 -28.23 -11.34 -23.19
CA ASP A 84 -28.23 -12.80 -23.07
C ASP A 84 -29.57 -13.39 -22.59
N GLY A 85 -30.64 -12.58 -22.51
CA GLY A 85 -32.00 -13.05 -22.24
C GLY A 85 -32.36 -13.28 -20.76
N TYR A 86 -31.51 -12.86 -19.83
CA TYR A 86 -31.80 -12.86 -18.39
C TYR A 86 -31.40 -11.52 -17.74
N ILE A 87 -32.02 -11.25 -16.59
CA ILE A 87 -31.81 -10.09 -15.74
C ILE A 87 -31.24 -10.60 -14.42
N LEU A 88 -30.12 -10.03 -14.01
CA LEU A 88 -29.55 -10.24 -12.69
C LEU A 88 -29.77 -8.98 -11.87
N LYS A 89 -30.47 -9.11 -10.75
CA LYS A 89 -30.71 -8.03 -9.81
C LYS A 89 -30.06 -8.35 -8.48
N VAL A 90 -29.17 -7.48 -8.03
CA VAL A 90 -28.61 -7.52 -6.69
C VAL A 90 -29.52 -6.71 -5.76
N ASN A 91 -30.01 -7.32 -4.69
CA ASN A 91 -30.87 -6.66 -3.70
C ASN A 91 -30.03 -6.01 -2.59
N SER A 92 -30.67 -5.17 -1.77
CA SER A 92 -30.01 -4.44 -0.67
C SER A 92 -29.49 -5.34 0.45
N ASP A 93 -30.09 -6.52 0.62
CA ASP A 93 -29.62 -7.58 1.53
C ASP A 93 -28.50 -8.44 0.91
N GLY A 94 -28.07 -8.10 -0.30
CA GLY A 94 -27.01 -8.78 -1.04
C GLY A 94 -27.42 -10.07 -1.74
N SER A 95 -28.68 -10.47 -1.62
CA SER A 95 -29.22 -11.56 -2.42
C SER A 95 -29.22 -11.22 -3.92
N ILE A 96 -29.01 -12.24 -4.75
CA ILE A 96 -28.93 -12.12 -6.21
C ILE A 96 -30.16 -12.79 -6.81
N ARG A 97 -31.05 -12.00 -7.41
CA ARG A 97 -32.24 -12.49 -8.09
C ARG A 97 -32.02 -12.61 -9.59
N PHE A 98 -32.43 -13.75 -10.15
CA PHE A 98 -32.41 -14.04 -11.58
C PHE A 98 -33.82 -13.97 -12.16
N SER A 99 -33.94 -13.49 -13.39
CA SER A 99 -35.18 -13.60 -14.15
C SER A 99 -34.87 -13.72 -15.63
N GLY A 100 -35.31 -14.79 -16.29
CA GLY A 100 -35.14 -15.00 -17.72
C GLY A 100 -34.51 -16.36 -18.07
N ALA A 101 -33.87 -16.43 -19.24
CA ALA A 101 -33.25 -17.65 -19.73
C ALA A 101 -31.91 -17.36 -20.42
N ASN A 102 -30.87 -18.08 -20.03
CA ASN A 102 -29.58 -18.07 -20.73
C ASN A 102 -29.64 -19.06 -21.91
N ASN A 103 -29.78 -18.52 -23.12
CA ASN A 103 -29.90 -19.30 -24.36
C ASN A 103 -28.69 -19.13 -25.30
N THR A 104 -27.57 -18.64 -24.77
CA THR A 104 -26.42 -18.21 -25.58
C THR A 104 -25.48 -19.36 -25.96
N GLY A 105 -25.68 -20.57 -25.44
CA GLY A 105 -24.74 -21.68 -25.62
C GLY A 105 -23.50 -21.57 -24.74
N ASN A 106 -23.39 -20.52 -23.92
CA ASN A 106 -22.21 -20.24 -23.09
C ASN A 106 -22.55 -20.22 -21.60
N ASN A 107 -21.60 -20.65 -20.78
CA ASN A 107 -21.64 -20.41 -19.34
C ASN A 107 -21.32 -18.94 -19.06
N LEU A 108 -22.04 -18.36 -18.10
CA LEU A 108 -21.88 -16.97 -17.70
C LEU A 108 -21.33 -16.91 -16.29
N TYR A 109 -20.31 -16.08 -16.13
CA TYR A 109 -19.51 -16.00 -14.92
C TYR A 109 -19.61 -14.60 -14.34
N PHE A 110 -19.82 -14.55 -13.03
CA PHE A 110 -20.02 -13.33 -12.29
C PHE A 110 -19.10 -13.32 -11.07
N GLY A 111 -18.04 -12.53 -11.15
CA GLY A 111 -17.05 -12.42 -10.08
C GLY A 111 -17.50 -11.47 -8.97
N ILE A 112 -17.16 -11.85 -7.74
CA ILE A 112 -17.36 -11.10 -6.50
C ILE A 112 -16.04 -11.17 -5.74
N ASP A 113 -15.50 -10.02 -5.32
CA ASP A 113 -14.20 -9.97 -4.66
C ASP A 113 -14.35 -10.30 -3.16
N ALA A 114 -13.59 -11.31 -2.73
CA ALA A 114 -13.56 -11.84 -1.36
C ALA A 114 -12.16 -11.71 -0.73
N SER A 115 -11.31 -10.83 -1.25
CA SER A 115 -9.90 -10.70 -0.82
C SER A 115 -9.74 -10.32 0.66
N TYR A 116 -10.79 -9.78 1.30
CA TYR A 116 -10.76 -9.29 2.69
C TYR A 116 -11.05 -10.35 3.76
N LEU A 117 -11.32 -11.61 3.40
CA LEU A 117 -11.53 -12.66 4.40
C LEU A 117 -10.28 -12.86 5.28
N PRO A 118 -10.38 -13.07 6.59
CA PRO A 118 -9.23 -13.49 7.39
C PRO A 118 -8.83 -14.94 7.08
N ASP A 119 -7.64 -15.37 7.50
CA ASP A 119 -7.26 -16.79 7.41
C ASP A 119 -8.14 -17.65 8.32
N GLY A 120 -8.46 -18.87 7.87
CA GLY A 120 -9.31 -19.80 8.60
C GLY A 120 -10.06 -20.78 7.71
N ASP A 121 -10.87 -21.63 8.34
CA ASP A 121 -11.72 -22.61 7.67
C ASP A 121 -13.11 -22.03 7.40
N TYR A 122 -13.66 -22.32 6.22
CA TYR A 122 -14.86 -21.71 5.70
C TYR A 122 -15.80 -22.70 5.02
N VAL A 123 -17.09 -22.36 5.03
CA VAL A 123 -18.16 -23.05 4.31
C VAL A 123 -18.83 -22.08 3.34
N LEU A 124 -18.88 -22.45 2.06
CA LEU A 124 -19.60 -21.77 1.00
C LEU A 124 -21.01 -22.35 0.86
N SER A 125 -22.04 -21.50 0.90
CA SER A 125 -23.45 -21.89 0.70
C SER A 125 -24.18 -20.89 -0.20
N ASP A 126 -25.19 -21.37 -0.93
CA ASP A 126 -26.09 -20.56 -1.78
C ASP A 126 -27.40 -20.15 -1.09
N GLY A 127 -27.54 -20.42 0.21
CA GLY A 127 -28.76 -20.11 0.96
C GLY A 127 -29.88 -21.12 0.73
N ASP A 128 -29.51 -22.38 0.48
CA ASP A 128 -30.42 -23.51 0.22
C ASP A 128 -31.22 -23.39 -1.10
N GLU A 129 -30.81 -22.50 -2.00
CA GLU A 129 -31.50 -22.23 -3.28
C GLU A 129 -31.06 -23.18 -4.40
N HIS A 130 -30.28 -24.21 -4.07
CA HIS A 130 -29.65 -25.22 -4.92
C HIS A 130 -30.27 -25.41 -6.31
N THR A 131 -29.47 -25.17 -7.35
CA THR A 131 -29.83 -25.53 -8.73
C THR A 131 -28.64 -26.18 -9.46
N GLU A 132 -28.88 -27.18 -10.30
CA GLU A 132 -27.79 -27.85 -11.04
C GLU A 132 -27.17 -26.97 -12.15
N ASN A 133 -27.94 -25.95 -12.60
CA ASN A 133 -27.62 -25.08 -13.71
C ASN A 133 -27.23 -23.65 -13.30
N ALA A 134 -27.26 -23.33 -12.00
CA ALA A 134 -26.65 -22.15 -11.43
C ALA A 134 -26.05 -22.49 -10.05
N PHE A 135 -24.75 -22.24 -9.88
CA PHE A 135 -24.01 -22.57 -8.66
C PHE A 135 -22.92 -21.55 -8.40
N MET A 136 -22.40 -21.53 -7.18
CA MET A 136 -21.25 -20.68 -6.82
C MET A 136 -20.00 -21.52 -6.63
N TYR A 137 -18.86 -20.93 -6.90
CA TYR A 137 -17.56 -21.46 -6.51
C TYR A 137 -16.69 -20.37 -5.90
N PHE A 138 -15.71 -20.81 -5.12
CA PHE A 138 -14.70 -19.98 -4.49
C PHE A 138 -13.35 -20.29 -5.12
N GLU A 139 -12.61 -19.27 -5.54
CA GLU A 139 -11.33 -19.37 -6.22
C GLU A 139 -10.22 -18.64 -5.46
N GLY A 140 -9.10 -19.34 -5.25
CA GLY A 140 -7.81 -18.74 -4.93
C GLY A 140 -7.10 -18.30 -6.21
N VAL A 141 -6.43 -17.16 -6.15
CA VAL A 141 -5.78 -16.55 -7.31
C VAL A 141 -4.28 -16.40 -7.05
N THR A 142 -3.49 -17.04 -7.90
CA THR A 142 -2.02 -16.98 -7.85
C THR A 142 -1.48 -16.08 -8.95
N MET A 143 -0.70 -15.06 -8.59
CA MET A 143 -0.03 -14.16 -9.53
C MET A 143 1.33 -14.74 -9.92
N LEU A 144 1.50 -15.03 -11.21
CA LEU A 144 2.71 -15.62 -11.77
C LEU A 144 3.62 -14.54 -12.41
N PRO A 145 4.92 -14.82 -12.60
CA PRO A 145 5.84 -13.92 -13.29
C PRO A 145 5.32 -13.49 -14.67
N GLY A 146 5.52 -12.21 -15.00
CA GLY A 146 5.06 -11.63 -16.26
C GLY A 146 3.58 -11.25 -16.30
N GLY A 147 2.93 -11.12 -15.13
CA GLY A 147 1.53 -10.67 -15.01
C GLY A 147 0.49 -11.71 -15.40
N LYS A 148 0.88 -12.99 -15.46
CA LYS A 148 -0.06 -14.10 -15.65
C LYS A 148 -0.76 -14.43 -14.33
N THR A 149 -1.93 -15.03 -14.42
CA THR A 149 -2.74 -15.40 -13.25
C THR A 149 -3.18 -16.86 -13.39
N GLU A 150 -3.08 -17.61 -12.30
CA GLU A 150 -3.60 -18.96 -12.15
C GLU A 150 -4.77 -18.95 -11.16
N TYR A 151 -5.82 -19.71 -11.45
CA TYR A 151 -7.05 -19.77 -10.66
C TYR A 151 -7.22 -21.19 -10.12
N HIS A 152 -7.51 -21.29 -8.83
CA HIS A 152 -7.63 -22.55 -8.11
C HIS A 152 -9.02 -22.63 -7.47
N THR A 153 -9.87 -23.54 -7.93
CA THR A 153 -11.18 -23.76 -7.29
C THR A 153 -10.98 -24.40 -5.92
N LEU A 154 -11.39 -23.69 -4.87
CA LEU A 154 -11.25 -24.09 -3.47
C LEU A 154 -12.53 -24.76 -2.96
N ALA A 155 -13.68 -24.16 -3.26
CA ALA A 155 -15.00 -24.67 -2.88
C ALA A 155 -16.05 -24.40 -3.96
N ARG A 156 -17.16 -25.13 -3.92
CA ARG A 156 -18.30 -25.03 -4.82
C ARG A 156 -19.56 -25.61 -4.17
N THR A 157 -20.69 -24.96 -4.40
CA THR A 157 -21.95 -25.25 -3.70
C THR A 157 -22.59 -26.61 -4.00
N ILE A 158 -22.05 -27.40 -4.94
CA ILE A 158 -22.65 -28.68 -5.34
C ILE A 158 -21.82 -29.92 -5.02
N ASP A 159 -20.52 -29.80 -4.77
CA ASP A 159 -19.60 -30.94 -4.65
C ASP A 159 -18.58 -30.79 -3.50
N ASN A 160 -18.15 -29.57 -3.16
CA ASN A 160 -17.33 -29.31 -1.98
C ASN A 160 -17.55 -27.90 -1.42
N THR A 161 -18.36 -27.73 -0.39
CA THR A 161 -18.63 -26.41 0.21
C THR A 161 -17.55 -25.95 1.17
N HIS A 162 -16.68 -26.83 1.66
CA HIS A 162 -15.68 -26.49 2.67
C HIS A 162 -14.33 -26.13 2.03
N PHE A 163 -13.66 -25.12 2.57
CA PHE A 163 -12.31 -24.75 2.19
C PHE A 163 -11.56 -24.05 3.33
N THR A 164 -10.23 -24.12 3.28
CA THR A 164 -9.36 -23.33 4.16
C THR A 164 -8.79 -22.17 3.37
N LYS A 165 -8.87 -20.97 3.92
CA LYS A 165 -8.13 -19.81 3.42
C LYS A 165 -6.77 -19.73 4.13
N ASP A 166 -5.72 -19.81 3.33
CA ASP A 166 -4.34 -19.52 3.71
C ASP A 166 -3.81 -18.36 2.87
N SER A 167 -3.59 -17.20 3.49
CA SER A 167 -3.06 -16.01 2.82
C SER A 167 -1.63 -16.15 2.31
N THR A 168 -0.91 -17.23 2.66
CA THR A 168 0.44 -17.50 2.15
C THR A 168 0.44 -18.17 0.77
N GLU A 169 -0.65 -18.87 0.43
CA GLU A 169 -0.75 -19.63 -0.83
C GLU A 169 -1.31 -18.77 -1.99
N TYR A 170 -2.28 -17.90 -1.72
CA TYR A 170 -3.00 -17.13 -2.74
C TYR A 170 -2.96 -15.62 -2.48
N GLN A 171 -2.67 -14.81 -3.50
CA GLN A 171 -2.61 -13.36 -3.36
C GLN A 171 -3.99 -12.67 -3.42
N ARG A 172 -5.00 -13.32 -4.01
CA ARG A 172 -6.39 -12.83 -4.05
C ARG A 172 -7.40 -13.97 -4.00
N PHE A 173 -8.64 -13.64 -3.66
CA PHE A 173 -9.74 -14.60 -3.61
C PHE A 173 -10.99 -14.04 -4.29
N ASN A 174 -11.66 -14.89 -5.06
CA ASN A 174 -12.89 -14.56 -5.75
C ASN A 174 -13.99 -15.54 -5.36
N THR A 175 -15.21 -15.05 -5.22
CA THR A 175 -16.40 -15.89 -5.33
C THR A 175 -16.97 -15.68 -6.72
N VAL A 176 -17.33 -16.75 -7.42
CA VAL A 176 -17.90 -16.65 -8.75
C VAL A 176 -19.21 -17.42 -8.79
N LEU A 177 -20.21 -16.74 -9.29
CA LEU A 177 -21.50 -17.33 -9.64
C LEU A 177 -21.45 -17.75 -11.11
N VAL A 178 -21.81 -19.00 -11.36
CA VAL A 178 -21.88 -19.60 -12.70
C VAL A 178 -23.32 -19.87 -13.07
N ILE A 179 -23.75 -19.37 -14.21
CA ILE A 179 -25.02 -19.74 -14.86
C ILE A 179 -24.69 -20.56 -16.10
N LYS A 180 -25.11 -21.83 -16.12
CA LYS A 180 -24.90 -22.72 -17.26
C LYS A 180 -25.85 -22.41 -18.41
N ASP A 181 -25.46 -22.84 -19.60
CA ASP A 181 -26.34 -22.85 -20.77
C ASP A 181 -27.64 -23.62 -20.49
N GLY A 182 -28.76 -23.09 -20.98
CA GLY A 182 -30.10 -23.65 -20.76
C GLY A 182 -30.69 -23.37 -19.38
N PHE A 183 -30.03 -22.59 -18.52
CA PHE A 183 -30.63 -22.11 -17.28
C PHE A 183 -31.83 -21.21 -17.59
N SER A 184 -32.99 -21.55 -17.02
CA SER A 184 -34.19 -20.72 -17.07
C SER A 184 -34.82 -20.66 -15.70
N SER A 185 -35.09 -19.44 -15.24
CA SER A 185 -35.74 -19.22 -13.96
C SER A 185 -36.64 -17.98 -14.01
N ASP A 186 -37.72 -18.03 -13.24
CA ASP A 186 -38.55 -16.87 -12.95
C ASP A 186 -38.40 -16.51 -11.47
N GLY A 187 -37.43 -15.65 -11.18
CA GLY A 187 -37.27 -15.04 -9.86
C GLY A 187 -36.55 -15.87 -8.80
N ILE A 188 -35.74 -16.88 -9.18
CA ILE A 188 -34.85 -17.58 -8.22
C ILE A 188 -33.91 -16.54 -7.60
N THR A 189 -33.66 -16.67 -6.30
CA THR A 189 -32.84 -15.72 -5.53
C THR A 189 -31.76 -16.48 -4.82
N PHE A 190 -30.48 -16.23 -5.12
CA PHE A 190 -29.36 -16.82 -4.41
C PHE A 190 -28.94 -15.93 -3.25
N TYR A 191 -28.61 -16.51 -2.11
CA TYR A 191 -27.99 -15.80 -1.00
C TYR A 191 -26.53 -16.26 -0.94
N PRO A 192 -25.58 -15.47 -1.43
CA PRO A 192 -24.17 -15.82 -1.28
C PRO A 192 -23.84 -15.83 0.21
N MET A 193 -23.36 -16.96 0.72
CA MET A 193 -22.97 -17.12 2.12
C MET A 193 -21.60 -17.78 2.17
N ILE A 194 -20.66 -17.18 2.89
CA ILE A 194 -19.40 -17.79 3.29
C ILE A 194 -19.35 -17.68 4.80
N GLN A 195 -19.14 -18.76 5.53
CA GLN A 195 -19.12 -18.73 6.99
C GLN A 195 -17.83 -19.35 7.50
N ARG A 196 -17.16 -18.70 8.47
CA ARG A 196 -16.00 -19.28 9.14
C ARG A 196 -16.44 -20.40 10.10
N GLU A 197 -15.79 -21.56 10.06
CA GLU A 197 -16.20 -22.75 10.81
C GLU A 197 -16.18 -22.58 12.35
N ASP A 198 -15.44 -21.60 12.87
CA ASP A 198 -15.37 -21.34 14.31
C ASP A 198 -16.54 -20.50 14.85
N HIS A 199 -17.50 -20.10 14.00
CA HIS A 199 -18.74 -19.47 14.45
C HIS A 199 -19.70 -20.51 15.06
N ALA A 200 -19.85 -20.46 16.38
CA ALA A 200 -20.69 -21.35 17.18
C ALA A 200 -22.22 -21.21 16.97
N SER A 201 -22.67 -20.38 16.02
CA SER A 201 -24.08 -20.21 15.67
C SER A 201 -24.33 -20.65 14.23
N ASP A 202 -25.25 -21.59 14.03
CA ASP A 202 -25.78 -22.02 12.72
C ASP A 202 -26.57 -20.89 11.98
N GLU A 203 -26.42 -19.63 12.40
CA GLU A 203 -27.06 -18.48 11.77
C GLU A 203 -26.16 -17.97 10.64
N TYR A 204 -26.58 -18.24 9.41
CA TYR A 204 -25.94 -17.72 8.21
C TYR A 204 -26.27 -16.23 8.03
N GLU A 205 -25.27 -15.38 7.87
CA GLU A 205 -25.47 -13.99 7.48
C GLU A 205 -25.27 -13.80 5.96
N PRO A 206 -26.23 -13.18 5.24
CA PRO A 206 -26.09 -12.89 3.82
C PRO A 206 -24.86 -12.03 3.51
N ALA A 207 -24.23 -12.31 2.37
CA ALA A 207 -23.23 -11.47 1.76
C ALA A 207 -23.67 -10.00 1.67
N ILE A 208 -23.11 -9.08 2.44
CA ILE A 208 -23.47 -7.66 2.27
C ILE A 208 -22.80 -7.14 0.99
N THR A 209 -23.59 -6.65 0.02
CA THR A 209 -23.07 -6.00 -1.18
C THR A 209 -23.02 -4.48 -1.01
N THR A 210 -21.90 -3.87 -1.38
CA THR A 210 -21.66 -2.43 -1.25
C THR A 210 -22.36 -1.56 -2.32
N ARG A 211 -23.52 -1.98 -2.86
CA ARG A 211 -24.49 -0.99 -3.38
C ARG A 211 -25.42 -0.46 -2.30
N TYR A 212 -25.38 -1.02 -1.09
CA TYR A 212 -25.92 -0.34 0.07
C TYR A 212 -24.93 0.76 0.49
N GLN A 213 -25.29 2.02 0.28
CA GLN A 213 -24.73 3.13 1.05
C GLN A 213 -25.44 3.11 2.40
N PRO A 214 -24.88 2.53 3.48
CA PRO A 214 -25.35 2.92 4.80
C PRO A 214 -25.11 4.42 4.89
N HIS A 215 -26.12 5.18 5.29
CA HIS A 215 -26.05 6.63 5.45
C HIS A 215 -24.77 7.03 6.21
N GLY A 216 -23.71 7.41 5.50
CA GLY A 216 -22.45 7.85 6.10
C GLY A 216 -21.15 7.39 5.44
N GLU A 217 -21.13 6.31 4.63
CA GLU A 217 -19.87 5.77 4.10
C GLU A 217 -19.67 6.05 2.60
N ARG A 218 -18.53 6.67 2.25
CA ARG A 218 -18.13 7.01 0.89
C ARG A 218 -17.17 5.96 0.34
N MET A 219 -17.50 5.34 -0.79
CA MET A 219 -16.49 4.74 -1.65
C MET A 219 -15.57 5.84 -2.14
N SER A 220 -14.26 5.59 -2.14
CA SER A 220 -13.29 6.56 -2.62
C SER A 220 -12.51 6.04 -3.81
N LEU A 221 -12.65 6.69 -4.95
CA LEU A 221 -11.85 6.43 -6.14
C LEU A 221 -10.55 7.23 -6.03
N TYR A 222 -9.39 6.64 -6.33
CA TYR A 222 -8.16 7.42 -6.35
C TYR A 222 -7.15 7.00 -7.43
N ASN A 223 -6.34 7.96 -7.83
CA ASN A 223 -5.18 7.74 -8.69
C ASN A 223 -3.89 7.84 -7.85
N LEU A 224 -3.01 6.84 -7.97
CA LEU A 224 -1.68 6.89 -7.39
C LEU A 224 -0.61 6.72 -8.48
N TYR A 225 0.10 7.81 -8.76
CA TYR A 225 1.26 7.81 -9.63
C TYR A 225 2.50 7.50 -8.81
N GLN A 226 3.32 6.53 -9.22
CA GLN A 226 4.54 6.17 -8.49
C GLN A 226 5.75 6.53 -9.34
N PHE A 227 6.53 7.54 -8.96
CA PHE A 227 7.80 7.84 -9.63
C PHE A 227 8.82 8.47 -8.66
N PRO A 228 10.07 7.96 -8.61
CA PRO A 228 11.12 8.51 -7.74
C PRO A 228 11.43 9.99 -8.01
N LYS A 229 11.85 10.75 -6.97
CA LYS A 229 12.29 12.15 -7.13
C LYS A 229 13.41 12.31 -8.17
N THR A 230 14.27 11.32 -8.34
CA THR A 230 15.34 11.33 -9.35
C THR A 230 14.82 11.36 -10.80
N GLN A 231 13.56 10.98 -11.03
CA GLN A 231 12.92 11.10 -12.35
C GLN A 231 12.36 12.51 -12.59
N LEU A 232 12.06 13.25 -11.52
CA LEU A 232 11.57 14.63 -11.60
C LEU A 232 12.63 15.62 -12.11
N GLU A 233 13.90 15.28 -11.97
CA GLU A 233 15.00 16.09 -12.53
C GLU A 233 15.07 15.99 -14.06
N LYS A 234 14.46 14.95 -14.66
CA LYS A 234 14.55 14.63 -16.09
C LYS A 234 13.40 15.21 -16.92
N ILE A 235 12.35 15.70 -16.27
CA ILE A 235 11.20 16.29 -16.97
C ILE A 235 11.45 17.74 -17.34
N THR A 236 10.99 18.14 -18.52
CA THR A 236 11.02 19.54 -18.96
C THR A 236 9.83 20.32 -18.40
N SER A 237 9.86 21.66 -18.49
CA SER A 237 8.69 22.49 -18.10
C SER A 237 7.44 22.16 -18.91
N ALA A 238 7.59 21.73 -20.17
CA ALA A 238 6.48 21.29 -21.00
C ALA A 238 5.89 19.96 -20.52
N ASP A 239 6.76 19.01 -20.13
CA ASP A 239 6.36 17.74 -19.51
C ASP A 239 5.61 18.00 -18.19
N TRP A 240 6.14 18.90 -17.36
CA TRP A 240 5.57 19.28 -16.07
C TRP A 240 4.18 19.89 -16.20
N LYS A 241 4.01 20.84 -17.12
CA LYS A 241 2.71 21.46 -17.38
C LYS A 241 1.67 20.43 -17.81
N LEU A 242 2.07 19.48 -18.66
CA LEU A 242 1.20 18.40 -19.09
C LEU A 242 0.87 17.46 -17.92
N LEU A 243 1.85 17.12 -17.08
CA LEU A 243 1.65 16.33 -15.86
C LEU A 243 0.62 16.99 -14.93
N CYS A 244 0.80 18.27 -14.59
CA CYS A 244 -0.13 19.02 -13.76
C CYS A 244 -1.55 19.04 -14.33
N THR A 245 -1.69 19.27 -15.64
CA THR A 245 -3.00 19.26 -16.33
C THR A 245 -3.70 17.91 -16.18
N ASN A 246 -2.95 16.80 -16.25
CA ASN A 246 -3.53 15.46 -16.07
C ASN A 246 -3.85 15.15 -14.62
N LEU A 247 -3.03 15.61 -13.67
CA LEU A 247 -3.31 15.46 -12.24
C LEU A 247 -4.57 16.22 -11.84
N GLU A 248 -4.74 17.46 -12.30
CA GLU A 248 -5.98 18.24 -12.13
C GLU A 248 -7.19 17.52 -12.73
N SER A 249 -7.04 16.93 -13.91
CA SER A 249 -8.11 16.13 -14.53
C SER A 249 -8.43 14.87 -13.72
N GLY A 250 -7.41 14.26 -13.10
CA GLY A 250 -7.55 13.11 -12.21
C GLY A 250 -8.37 13.45 -10.96
N VAL A 251 -8.09 14.60 -10.34
CA VAL A 251 -8.81 15.11 -9.16
C VAL A 251 -10.30 15.34 -9.46
N LEU A 252 -10.67 15.72 -10.70
CA LEU A 252 -12.08 15.88 -11.07
C LEU A 252 -12.84 14.56 -11.19
N MET A 253 -12.14 13.45 -11.39
CA MET A 253 -12.74 12.12 -11.60
C MET A 253 -12.63 11.21 -10.38
N ASN A 254 -11.86 11.60 -9.36
CA ASN A 254 -11.49 10.77 -8.22
C ASN A 254 -11.68 11.54 -6.90
N ASP A 255 -11.81 10.84 -5.78
CA ASP A 255 -11.86 11.45 -4.44
C ASP A 255 -10.52 12.08 -4.04
N TRP A 256 -9.40 11.50 -4.49
CA TRP A 256 -8.10 12.16 -4.49
C TRP A 256 -7.21 11.64 -5.61
N THR A 257 -6.15 12.38 -5.91
CA THR A 257 -5.08 11.96 -6.79
C THR A 257 -3.76 12.23 -6.10
N SER A 258 -2.80 11.33 -6.20
CA SER A 258 -1.52 11.49 -5.53
C SER A 258 -0.34 11.03 -6.37
N ILE A 259 0.82 11.63 -6.07
CA ILE A 259 2.13 11.21 -6.54
C ILE A 259 2.89 10.65 -5.35
N SER A 260 3.36 9.41 -5.44
CA SER A 260 4.33 8.82 -4.53
C SER A 260 5.73 8.88 -5.10
N PHE A 261 6.66 9.30 -4.25
CA PHE A 261 8.07 9.44 -4.59
C PHE A 261 8.92 8.21 -4.29
N GLY A 262 8.31 7.12 -3.80
CA GLY A 262 9.00 5.87 -3.48
C GLY A 262 9.86 5.89 -2.22
N ASP A 263 10.09 7.06 -1.62
CA ASP A 263 10.78 7.27 -0.34
C ASP A 263 9.79 7.40 0.84
N GLY A 264 8.53 6.95 0.65
CA GLY A 264 7.45 7.11 1.62
C GLY A 264 6.79 8.49 1.60
N THR A 265 7.35 9.48 0.90
CA THR A 265 6.73 10.81 0.74
C THR A 265 5.96 10.93 -0.57
N GLY A 266 5.13 11.96 -0.66
CA GLY A 266 4.40 12.25 -1.87
C GLY A 266 3.61 13.55 -1.81
N VAL A 267 2.92 13.82 -2.91
CA VAL A 267 1.97 14.93 -3.02
C VAL A 267 0.58 14.34 -3.17
N GLU A 268 -0.33 14.72 -2.28
CA GLU A 268 -1.77 14.45 -2.40
C GLU A 268 -2.45 15.72 -2.91
N PHE A 269 -3.18 15.60 -4.01
CA PHE A 269 -4.05 16.64 -4.53
C PHE A 269 -5.42 16.49 -3.86
N ARG A 270 -5.72 17.37 -2.92
CA ARG A 270 -7.01 17.39 -2.21
C ARG A 270 -8.00 18.28 -2.95
N GLY A 271 -9.29 18.04 -2.75
CA GLY A 271 -10.32 18.95 -3.28
C GLY A 271 -10.49 18.85 -4.80
N ASN A 272 -10.72 19.98 -5.47
CA ASN A 272 -10.94 20.06 -6.94
C ASN A 272 -9.86 20.91 -7.64
N SER A 273 -8.76 21.25 -6.95
CA SER A 273 -7.72 22.15 -7.47
C SER A 273 -6.33 21.67 -7.06
N ALA A 274 -5.34 21.92 -7.92
CA ALA A 274 -3.93 21.75 -7.56
C ALA A 274 -3.48 22.71 -6.44
N ASP A 275 -4.20 23.80 -6.20
CA ASP A 275 -3.92 24.76 -5.11
C ASP A 275 -4.16 24.18 -3.71
N ASP A 276 -4.94 23.10 -3.63
CA ASP A 276 -5.25 22.39 -2.39
C ASP A 276 -4.29 21.20 -2.15
N ALA A 277 -3.27 21.06 -3.00
CA ALA A 277 -2.30 19.99 -2.89
C ALA A 277 -1.41 20.16 -1.66
N VAL A 278 -1.08 19.02 -1.06
CA VAL A 278 -0.23 18.95 0.10
C VAL A 278 0.86 17.91 -0.10
N TYR A 279 2.01 18.17 0.50
CA TYR A 279 3.17 17.28 0.51
C TYR A 279 3.39 16.75 1.92
N GLY A 280 3.76 15.47 2.01
CA GLY A 280 4.13 14.83 3.26
C GLY A 280 4.31 13.33 3.12
N MET A 281 4.32 12.62 4.24
CA MET A 281 4.39 11.16 4.28
C MET A 281 3.07 10.55 3.81
N MET A 282 3.16 9.51 2.99
CA MET A 282 2.01 8.83 2.43
C MET A 282 1.66 7.56 3.19
N ASN A 283 0.38 7.37 3.43
CA ASN A 283 -0.13 6.09 3.90
C ASN A 283 -0.17 5.04 2.77
N SER A 284 -0.58 3.81 3.11
CA SER A 284 -0.62 2.67 2.17
C SER A 284 -1.56 2.84 0.96
N ILE A 285 -2.47 3.82 1.01
CA ILE A 285 -3.39 4.16 -0.08
C ILE A 285 -3.02 5.48 -0.77
N GLY A 286 -1.89 6.07 -0.42
CA GLY A 286 -1.34 7.25 -1.06
C GLY A 286 -1.98 8.58 -0.64
N GLN A 287 -2.59 8.68 0.54
CA GLN A 287 -2.97 9.98 1.12
C GLN A 287 -1.82 10.51 1.97
N VAL A 288 -1.67 11.83 2.03
CA VAL A 288 -0.69 12.46 2.92
C VAL A 288 -1.27 12.54 4.33
N GLU A 289 -0.55 12.07 5.34
CA GLU A 289 -0.98 12.04 6.75
C GLU A 289 -0.89 13.43 7.44
N GLU A 290 -1.24 13.53 8.73
CA GLU A 290 -1.18 14.80 9.49
C GLU A 290 0.24 15.40 9.52
N GLY A 291 0.35 16.74 9.50
CA GLY A 291 1.63 17.46 9.33
C GLY A 291 1.96 17.87 7.88
N ALA A 292 0.97 17.82 6.99
CA ALA A 292 1.11 18.12 5.57
C ALA A 292 1.47 19.59 5.28
N VAL A 293 2.45 19.81 4.41
CA VAL A 293 2.88 21.15 3.97
C VAL A 293 2.23 21.49 2.65
N LYS A 294 1.70 22.72 2.51
CA LYS A 294 1.08 23.16 1.25
C LYS A 294 2.08 23.15 0.11
N VAL A 295 1.59 22.82 -1.09
CA VAL A 295 2.38 22.86 -2.32
C VAL A 295 1.87 23.97 -3.21
N ALA A 296 2.77 24.83 -3.69
CA ALA A 296 2.49 25.77 -4.77
C ALA A 296 2.97 25.20 -6.09
N PHE A 297 2.08 25.16 -7.08
CA PHE A 297 2.39 24.72 -8.44
C PHE A 297 2.62 25.92 -9.35
N HIS A 298 3.69 25.88 -10.14
CA HIS A 298 4.05 26.87 -11.15
C HIS A 298 4.16 26.20 -12.53
N ASP A 299 4.22 27.02 -13.58
CA ASP A 299 4.34 26.56 -14.98
C ASP A 299 5.52 25.60 -15.22
N SER A 300 6.55 25.64 -14.37
CA SER A 300 7.78 24.86 -14.56
C SER A 300 8.33 24.19 -13.30
N TYR A 301 7.66 24.27 -12.15
CA TYR A 301 8.10 23.64 -10.90
C TYR A 301 6.97 23.59 -9.87
N ALA A 302 7.17 22.86 -8.76
CA ALA A 302 6.42 23.00 -7.52
C ALA A 302 7.35 23.33 -6.35
N THR A 303 6.82 24.00 -5.33
CA THR A 303 7.54 24.34 -4.08
C THR A 303 6.64 24.16 -2.86
N LEU A 304 7.24 24.03 -1.68
CA LEU A 304 6.52 24.00 -0.42
C LEU A 304 6.18 25.42 0.04
N VAL A 305 5.06 25.58 0.73
CA VAL A 305 4.57 26.86 1.24
C VAL A 305 4.46 26.78 2.76
N ARG A 306 5.10 27.73 3.45
CA ARG A 306 5.01 27.90 4.91
C ARG A 306 3.62 28.41 5.31
N ASP A 307 3.31 28.29 6.60
CA ASP A 307 2.05 28.80 7.18
C ASP A 307 1.85 30.31 6.98
N ASP A 308 2.94 31.07 6.86
CA ASP A 308 2.90 32.52 6.59
C ASP A 308 2.70 32.86 5.09
N GLY A 309 2.55 31.84 4.24
CA GLY A 309 2.38 31.97 2.80
C GLY A 309 3.68 32.16 2.02
N SER A 310 4.84 32.16 2.68
CA SER A 310 6.13 32.23 1.99
C SER A 310 6.57 30.87 1.45
N GLU A 311 7.22 30.86 0.29
CA GLU A 311 7.75 29.63 -0.29
C GLU A 311 9.01 29.16 0.47
N LEU A 312 9.09 27.85 0.71
CA LEU A 312 10.23 27.11 1.25
C LEU A 312 11.19 26.82 0.08
N GLY A 313 11.94 27.84 -0.33
CA GLY A 313 12.94 27.75 -1.38
C GLY A 313 13.19 29.10 -2.05
N SER A 314 14.37 29.29 -2.64
CA SER A 314 14.60 30.42 -3.53
C SER A 314 14.10 30.09 -4.92
N ALA A 315 13.33 30.98 -5.55
CA ALA A 315 13.05 30.92 -6.99
C ALA A 315 14.39 30.78 -7.76
N GLY A 316 14.74 29.57 -8.20
CA GLY A 316 16.03 29.36 -8.87
C GLY A 316 16.61 27.95 -9.01
N THR A 317 16.08 26.88 -8.40
CA THR A 317 16.71 25.55 -8.51
C THR A 317 15.70 24.43 -8.78
N GLY A 318 15.63 24.00 -10.06
CA GLY A 318 15.02 22.74 -10.50
C GLY A 318 13.57 22.81 -11.00
N ILE A 319 13.18 21.81 -11.79
CA ILE A 319 11.78 21.59 -12.25
C ILE A 319 10.94 20.88 -11.15
N ASN A 320 11.53 20.59 -9.98
CA ASN A 320 10.81 20.23 -8.75
C ASN A 320 11.57 20.70 -7.51
N GLY A 321 11.05 21.74 -6.84
CA GLY A 321 11.60 22.38 -5.64
C GLY A 321 10.88 21.97 -4.36
N ILE A 322 10.45 20.71 -4.27
CA ILE A 322 9.89 20.12 -3.05
C ILE A 322 11.06 19.57 -2.21
N GLU A 323 11.66 20.43 -1.38
CA GLU A 323 12.64 20.03 -0.38
C GLU A 323 11.93 19.61 0.91
N VAL A 324 12.33 18.51 1.55
CA VAL A 324 11.71 18.03 2.80
C VAL A 324 11.87 19.12 3.88
N PRO A 325 10.81 19.49 4.63
CA PRO A 325 10.96 20.35 5.78
C PRO A 325 12.00 19.76 6.74
N ASP A 326 12.94 20.59 7.18
CA ASP A 326 13.90 20.17 8.20
C ASP A 326 13.17 20.00 9.55
N PHE A 327 12.76 18.77 9.86
CA PHE A 327 12.15 18.41 11.14
C PHE A 327 13.18 18.28 12.27
N SER A 328 14.43 18.70 12.08
CA SER A 328 15.51 18.64 13.08
C SER A 328 15.13 19.21 14.46
N ASN A 329 14.09 20.06 14.55
CA ASN A 329 13.65 20.68 15.80
C ASN A 329 12.50 19.98 16.56
N ALA A 330 11.81 18.98 16.00
CA ALA A 330 10.76 18.24 16.72
C ALA A 330 11.35 17.31 17.80
N PRO A 331 10.76 17.13 19.00
CA PRO A 331 11.16 16.09 19.94
C PRO A 331 11.22 14.69 19.28
N LEU A 332 12.19 13.84 19.67
CA LEU A 332 12.39 12.53 19.03
C LEU A 332 11.18 11.61 19.21
N ASP A 333 10.50 11.71 20.35
CA ASP A 333 9.29 10.99 20.73
C ASP A 333 8.02 11.42 19.97
N GLU A 334 8.10 12.52 19.20
CA GLU A 334 7.05 12.96 18.27
C GLU A 334 7.27 12.44 16.85
N VAL A 335 8.44 11.88 16.53
CA VAL A 335 8.74 11.37 15.19
C VAL A 335 8.13 9.99 15.01
N THR A 336 7.04 9.89 14.26
CA THR A 336 6.32 8.61 13.97
C THR A 336 6.76 7.95 12.67
N GLU A 337 7.58 8.64 11.89
CA GLU A 337 7.98 8.25 10.54
C GLU A 337 9.31 7.52 10.56
N PHE A 338 9.33 6.27 10.09
CA PHE A 338 10.50 5.40 10.25
C PHE A 338 11.78 5.98 9.59
N ASP A 339 11.68 6.46 8.35
CA ASP A 339 12.77 7.11 7.60
C ASP A 339 13.34 8.34 8.33
N ALA A 340 12.45 9.24 8.77
CA ALA A 340 12.84 10.45 9.51
C ALA A 340 13.44 10.10 10.87
N TYR A 341 12.92 9.06 11.52
CA TYR A 341 13.43 8.54 12.78
C TYR A 341 14.85 8.01 12.63
N LEU A 342 15.10 7.12 11.66
CA LEU A 342 16.43 6.58 11.37
C LEU A 342 17.46 7.71 11.13
N LYS A 343 17.13 8.68 10.26
CA LYS A 343 18.00 9.85 10.01
C LYS A 343 18.35 10.63 11.27
N ARG A 344 17.41 10.74 12.20
CA ARG A 344 17.57 11.52 13.44
C ARG A 344 18.42 10.79 14.47
N ILE A 345 18.21 9.49 14.62
CA ILE A 345 18.98 8.68 15.58
C ILE A 345 20.40 8.36 15.08
N SER A 346 20.71 8.64 13.81
CA SER A 346 22.08 8.61 13.26
C SER A 346 23.02 9.69 13.82
N ASP A 347 22.51 10.68 14.56
CA ASP A 347 23.34 11.70 15.20
C ASP A 347 24.29 11.04 16.23
N PRO A 348 25.63 11.25 16.14
CA PRO A 348 26.60 10.67 17.07
C PRO A 348 26.42 11.05 18.55
N LYS A 349 25.52 11.99 18.89
CA LYS A 349 25.13 12.19 20.29
C LYS A 349 24.28 11.04 20.84
N TYR A 350 23.70 10.19 19.99
CA TYR A 350 22.88 9.07 20.42
C TYR A 350 23.66 7.76 20.50
N THR A 351 23.25 6.92 21.46
CA THR A 351 23.50 5.48 21.46
C THR A 351 22.17 4.80 21.12
N VAL A 352 22.20 3.98 20.08
CA VAL A 352 21.02 3.31 19.50
C VAL A 352 21.10 1.83 19.83
N PHE A 353 20.08 1.31 20.51
CA PHE A 353 19.87 -0.11 20.73
C PHE A 353 18.72 -0.57 19.84
N LEU A 354 18.95 -1.62 19.05
CA LEU A 354 17.99 -2.16 18.09
C LEU A 354 17.81 -3.67 18.31
N THR A 355 16.56 -4.13 18.34
CA THR A 355 16.20 -5.55 18.32
C THR A 355 15.02 -5.83 17.39
N ILE A 356 14.96 -7.04 16.82
CA ILE A 356 13.83 -7.52 16.02
C ILE A 356 13.01 -8.54 16.83
N ASN A 357 11.68 -8.37 16.83
CA ASN A 357 10.73 -9.34 17.38
C ASN A 357 9.88 -9.93 16.25
N ASP A 358 9.85 -11.25 16.13
CA ASP A 358 9.13 -12.03 15.10
C ASP A 358 9.62 -11.75 13.68
N GLU A 359 9.28 -10.59 13.12
CA GLU A 359 9.59 -10.19 11.75
C GLU A 359 9.94 -8.70 11.71
N GLY A 360 11.11 -8.37 11.16
CA GLY A 360 11.65 -7.01 11.15
C GLY A 360 11.89 -6.41 9.76
N THR A 361 11.60 -7.10 8.66
CA THR A 361 12.13 -6.78 7.33
C THR A 361 11.10 -6.66 6.22
N ASN A 362 9.89 -7.21 6.38
CA ASN A 362 8.93 -7.38 5.28
C ASN A 362 8.48 -6.07 4.62
N ALA A 363 8.35 -5.01 5.41
CA ALA A 363 7.96 -3.69 4.93
C ALA A 363 9.14 -2.75 4.61
N LEU A 364 10.39 -3.23 4.75
CA LEU A 364 11.56 -2.44 4.41
C LEU A 364 11.69 -2.31 2.89
N THR A 365 11.63 -1.07 2.40
CA THR A 365 12.01 -0.73 1.03
C THR A 365 13.53 -0.70 0.88
N ASP A 366 14.03 -0.76 -0.36
CA ASP A 366 15.47 -0.65 -0.61
C ASP A 366 16.07 0.65 -0.06
N GLY A 367 15.32 1.75 -0.07
CA GLY A 367 15.74 3.02 0.52
C GLY A 367 15.88 2.97 2.05
N LEU A 368 15.00 2.24 2.74
CA LEU A 368 15.10 2.05 4.19
C LEU A 368 16.27 1.14 4.56
N LYS A 369 16.53 0.09 3.76
CA LYS A 369 17.71 -0.77 3.93
C LYS A 369 19.01 0.01 3.73
N GLU A 370 19.06 0.89 2.73
CA GLU A 370 20.20 1.79 2.52
C GLU A 370 20.43 2.71 3.72
N GLN A 371 19.38 3.26 4.32
CA GLN A 371 19.50 4.10 5.51
C GLN A 371 20.00 3.35 6.75
N LEU A 372 19.51 2.14 6.97
CA LEU A 372 20.02 1.24 8.02
C LEU A 372 21.53 0.98 7.82
N SER A 373 21.97 0.79 6.58
CA SER A 373 23.41 0.67 6.26
C SER A 373 24.18 1.97 6.51
N LEU A 374 23.62 3.13 6.16
CA LEU A 374 24.22 4.44 6.41
C LEU A 374 24.35 4.78 7.90
N MET A 375 23.53 4.18 8.76
CA MET A 375 23.68 4.24 10.22
C MET A 375 24.89 3.46 10.74
N GLY A 376 25.49 2.60 9.91
CA GLY A 376 26.64 1.77 10.25
C GLY A 376 26.32 0.31 10.51
N LEU A 377 25.08 -0.15 10.33
CA LEU A 377 24.73 -1.57 10.38
C LEU A 377 25.37 -2.31 9.21
N THR A 378 25.86 -3.53 9.44
CA THR A 378 26.55 -4.32 8.41
C THR A 378 25.71 -5.47 7.87
N ALA A 379 24.59 -5.79 8.51
CA ALA A 379 23.66 -6.80 8.04
C ALA A 379 22.98 -6.45 6.69
N ASP A 380 22.77 -7.46 5.86
CA ASP A 380 21.98 -7.37 4.64
C ASP A 380 20.54 -7.81 4.92
N PHE A 381 19.64 -6.84 5.07
CA PHE A 381 18.22 -7.07 5.37
C PHE A 381 17.41 -7.60 4.18
N THR A 382 18.03 -7.96 3.05
CA THR A 382 17.30 -8.49 1.88
C THR A 382 16.75 -9.89 2.11
N ASP A 383 17.49 -10.75 2.82
CA ASP A 383 17.17 -12.16 3.03
C ASP A 383 16.99 -12.52 4.52
N MET A 384 16.67 -11.54 5.36
CA MET A 384 16.54 -11.71 6.82
C MET A 384 15.10 -11.86 7.31
N TYR A 385 14.25 -12.50 6.49
CA TYR A 385 12.85 -12.72 6.84
C TYR A 385 12.74 -13.54 8.14
N ARG A 386 12.16 -12.93 9.18
CA ARG A 386 11.96 -13.51 10.51
C ARG A 386 13.24 -13.87 11.30
N TYR A 387 14.37 -13.23 10.99
CA TYR A 387 15.60 -13.43 11.75
C TYR A 387 15.50 -12.79 13.13
N SER A 388 16.12 -13.44 14.13
CA SER A 388 16.59 -12.75 15.32
C SER A 388 17.72 -11.82 14.91
N TYR A 389 17.64 -10.56 15.31
CA TYR A 389 18.67 -9.56 15.00
C TYR A 389 18.77 -8.52 16.11
N LEU A 390 19.98 -8.17 16.48
CA LEU A 390 20.24 -7.04 17.37
C LEU A 390 21.43 -6.22 16.87
N ALA A 391 21.44 -4.95 17.26
CA ALA A 391 22.58 -4.07 17.07
C ALA A 391 22.66 -3.02 18.18
N VAL A 392 23.88 -2.59 18.47
CA VAL A 392 24.19 -1.46 19.33
C VAL A 392 25.13 -0.53 18.59
N ILE A 393 24.69 0.70 18.33
CA ILE A 393 25.51 1.77 17.75
C ILE A 393 25.75 2.79 18.83
N ASP A 394 26.99 2.96 19.25
CA ASP A 394 27.40 3.90 20.29
C ASP A 394 28.16 5.07 19.68
N GLN A 395 27.53 6.25 19.68
CA GLN A 395 28.07 7.49 19.12
C GLN A 395 28.51 7.34 17.65
N GLY A 396 27.68 6.68 16.84
CA GLY A 396 27.93 6.40 15.42
C GLY A 396 28.91 5.24 15.16
N VAL A 397 29.34 4.51 16.19
CA VAL A 397 30.20 3.33 16.05
C VAL A 397 29.40 2.07 16.39
N LEU A 398 29.34 1.12 15.46
CA LEU A 398 28.74 -0.20 15.73
C LEU A 398 29.60 -0.97 16.74
N THR A 399 29.08 -1.19 17.95
CA THR A 399 29.80 -1.87 19.06
C THR A 399 29.35 -3.31 19.25
N ALA A 400 28.13 -3.66 18.84
CA ALA A 400 27.64 -5.02 18.79
C ALA A 400 26.65 -5.18 17.62
N GLU A 401 26.70 -6.32 16.95
CA GLU A 401 25.73 -6.75 15.94
C GLU A 401 25.70 -8.28 15.93
N ASP A 402 24.52 -8.88 15.99
CA ASP A 402 24.37 -10.33 15.91
C ASP A 402 23.03 -10.69 15.25
N SER A 403 22.99 -11.86 14.62
CA SER A 403 21.81 -12.34 13.89
C SER A 403 21.74 -13.86 13.84
N SER A 404 20.52 -14.40 13.83
CA SER A 404 20.28 -15.83 13.68
C SER A 404 18.91 -16.10 13.07
N GLU A 405 18.84 -17.05 12.14
CA GLU A 405 17.57 -17.48 11.51
C GLU A 405 16.72 -18.33 12.48
N THR A 406 17.35 -19.04 13.41
CA THR A 406 16.68 -20.10 14.20
C THR A 406 16.76 -19.90 15.70
N GLU A 407 17.77 -19.18 16.20
CA GLU A 407 18.04 -19.02 17.64
C GLU A 407 17.84 -17.57 18.07
N ALA A 408 17.56 -17.34 19.35
CA ALA A 408 17.62 -16.00 19.92
C ALA A 408 19.09 -15.54 19.99
N VAL A 409 19.32 -14.25 19.82
CA VAL A 409 20.64 -13.62 19.98
C VAL A 409 20.63 -12.69 21.18
N GLU A 410 21.73 -12.64 21.92
CA GLU A 410 21.88 -11.80 23.10
C GLU A 410 23.30 -11.24 23.17
N THR A 411 23.42 -9.97 23.57
CA THR A 411 24.71 -9.33 23.82
C THR A 411 24.65 -8.50 25.10
N ASN A 412 25.82 -8.28 25.70
CA ASN A 412 25.99 -7.39 26.84
C ASN A 412 27.25 -6.55 26.67
N GLY A 413 27.26 -5.39 27.32
CA GLY A 413 28.37 -4.47 27.22
C GLY A 413 28.19 -3.23 28.07
N VAL A 414 29.02 -2.23 27.79
CA VAL A 414 29.00 -0.93 28.45
C VAL A 414 29.21 0.14 27.38
N THR A 415 28.38 1.18 27.39
CA THR A 415 28.54 2.32 26.47
C THR A 415 29.79 3.14 26.82
N ASN A 416 30.21 4.04 25.92
CA ASN A 416 31.30 4.99 26.14
C ASN A 416 31.05 5.91 27.35
N LYS A 417 29.79 6.07 27.77
CA LYS A 417 29.40 6.82 28.98
C LYS A 417 29.37 5.98 30.25
N GLY A 418 29.62 4.68 30.16
CA GLY A 418 29.66 3.80 31.33
C GLY A 418 28.32 3.15 31.69
N VAL A 419 27.30 3.26 30.85
CA VAL A 419 25.98 2.63 31.07
C VAL A 419 26.07 1.16 30.68
N ALA A 420 25.78 0.25 31.60
CA ALA A 420 25.78 -1.18 31.33
C ALA A 420 24.52 -1.57 30.55
N TYR A 421 24.64 -2.46 29.57
CA TYR A 421 23.51 -2.92 28.78
C TYR A 421 23.47 -4.44 28.60
N THR A 422 22.25 -4.96 28.45
CA THR A 422 21.96 -6.30 27.93
C THR A 422 20.86 -6.17 26.89
N VAL A 423 21.06 -6.76 25.72
CA VAL A 423 20.15 -6.69 24.57
C VAL A 423 19.87 -8.11 24.10
N LYS A 424 18.59 -8.49 23.99
CA LYS A 424 18.12 -9.80 23.53
C LYS A 424 17.13 -9.63 22.38
N SER A 425 17.23 -10.50 21.38
CA SER A 425 16.36 -10.51 20.21
C SER A 425 15.97 -11.93 19.80
N ALA A 426 14.72 -12.11 19.39
CA ALA A 426 14.17 -13.37 18.93
C ALA A 426 13.22 -13.15 17.74
N GLY A 427 13.63 -13.63 16.58
CA GLY A 427 12.78 -13.79 15.40
C GLY A 427 11.85 -15.00 15.54
N TYR A 428 10.92 -15.15 14.60
CA TYR A 428 9.80 -16.10 14.69
C TYR A 428 10.18 -17.51 15.17
N SER A 429 11.25 -18.09 14.63
CA SER A 429 11.69 -19.46 14.93
C SER A 429 12.22 -19.64 16.36
N ALA A 430 12.67 -18.54 16.98
CA ALA A 430 13.28 -18.52 18.30
C ALA A 430 12.31 -18.11 19.41
N ILE A 431 11.08 -17.69 19.08
CA ILE A 431 10.05 -17.29 20.05
C ILE A 431 9.53 -18.54 20.77
N GLN A 432 10.17 -18.88 21.89
CA GLN A 432 9.71 -19.95 22.79
C GLN A 432 9.19 -19.41 24.13
N GLU A 433 9.43 -18.14 24.44
CA GLU A 433 9.15 -17.50 25.74
C GLU A 433 8.22 -16.28 25.60
N LYS A 434 7.73 -15.79 26.76
CA LYS A 434 6.84 -14.62 26.86
C LYS A 434 7.53 -13.28 26.57
N GLU A 435 8.83 -13.28 26.30
CA GLU A 435 9.66 -12.08 26.10
C GLU A 435 10.61 -12.34 24.90
N ALA A 436 10.18 -11.92 23.71
CA ALA A 436 10.94 -12.17 22.47
C ALA A 436 12.10 -11.17 22.30
N THR A 437 11.97 -9.96 22.83
CA THR A 437 13.00 -8.93 22.82
C THR A 437 13.12 -8.25 24.18
N SER A 438 14.33 -7.81 24.52
CA SER A 438 14.62 -7.10 25.77
C SER A 438 15.80 -6.15 25.56
N ILE A 439 15.73 -4.95 26.11
CA ILE A 439 16.80 -3.95 26.11
C ILE A 439 16.91 -3.39 27.53
N LEU A 440 17.81 -3.99 28.31
CA LEU A 440 18.10 -3.60 29.69
C LEU A 440 19.26 -2.59 29.71
N LEU A 441 19.07 -1.46 30.40
CA LEU A 441 20.14 -0.50 30.69
C LEU A 441 20.24 -0.26 32.19
N ASP A 442 21.44 -0.47 32.75
CA ASP A 442 21.69 -0.53 34.20
C ASP A 442 20.70 -1.43 34.97
N GLY A 443 20.24 -2.50 34.30
CA GLY A 443 19.29 -3.47 34.84
C GLY A 443 17.82 -3.08 34.76
N LEU A 444 17.48 -1.93 34.17
CA LEU A 444 16.10 -1.49 33.93
C LEU A 444 15.67 -1.79 32.50
N GLU A 445 14.47 -2.35 32.32
CA GLU A 445 13.90 -2.69 31.01
C GLU A 445 13.32 -1.46 30.30
N TYR A 446 13.78 -1.25 29.07
CA TYR A 446 13.32 -0.18 28.20
C TYR A 446 12.77 -0.69 26.87
N GLY A 447 12.97 -1.95 26.53
CA GLY A 447 12.38 -2.59 25.36
C GLY A 447 10.85 -2.70 25.48
N MET A 448 10.15 -2.56 24.36
CA MET A 448 8.68 -2.61 24.33
C MET A 448 8.11 -4.01 24.09
N ASP A 449 8.98 -4.96 23.70
CA ASP A 449 8.62 -6.32 23.32
C ASP A 449 7.41 -6.44 22.40
N ARG A 450 7.47 -5.74 21.25
CA ARG A 450 6.44 -5.84 20.21
C ARG A 450 7.04 -6.25 18.89
N LYS A 451 6.23 -6.96 18.10
CA LYS A 451 6.54 -7.35 16.73
C LYS A 451 7.06 -6.16 15.90
N GLY A 452 8.14 -6.39 15.15
CA GLY A 452 8.82 -5.38 14.33
C GLY A 452 10.23 -5.04 14.85
N MET A 453 10.73 -3.88 14.41
CA MET A 453 11.99 -3.30 14.89
C MET A 453 11.75 -2.44 16.14
N ASN A 454 12.39 -2.82 17.24
CA ASN A 454 12.31 -2.14 18.54
C ASN A 454 13.59 -1.31 18.72
N PHE A 455 13.43 -0.06 19.11
CA PHE A 455 14.53 0.88 19.35
C PHE A 455 14.46 1.44 20.76
N VAL A 456 15.61 1.56 21.40
CA VAL A 456 15.80 2.37 22.61
C VAL A 456 16.94 3.34 22.34
N ILE A 457 16.70 4.63 22.60
CA ILE A 457 17.64 5.70 22.26
C ILE A 457 18.12 6.39 23.52
N TYR A 458 19.42 6.35 23.74
CA TYR A 458 20.10 7.04 24.83
C TYR A 458 20.80 8.29 24.29
N ASP A 459 20.55 9.45 24.89
CA ASP A 459 21.21 10.70 24.55
C ASP A 459 22.43 10.91 25.45
N ASN A 460 23.61 10.88 24.85
CA ASN A 460 24.91 10.98 25.53
C ASN A 460 25.22 12.39 26.07
N ASP A 461 24.52 13.42 25.59
CA ASP A 461 24.73 14.80 26.05
C ASP A 461 23.94 15.09 27.33
N VAL A 462 22.73 14.52 27.45
CA VAL A 462 21.85 14.69 28.62
C VAL A 462 21.78 13.46 29.53
N ASP A 463 22.52 12.40 29.22
CA ASP A 463 22.75 11.22 30.07
C ASP A 463 21.45 10.45 30.43
N ARG A 464 20.55 10.30 29.46
CA ARG A 464 19.25 9.62 29.68
C ARG A 464 18.67 9.01 28.41
N ILE A 465 17.69 8.11 28.59
CA ILE A 465 16.83 7.65 27.51
C ILE A 465 15.91 8.78 27.07
N VAL A 466 15.82 8.96 25.75
CA VAL A 466 15.02 10.00 25.10
C VAL A 466 13.91 9.44 24.22
N ASP A 467 13.97 8.17 23.84
CA ASP A 467 12.84 7.46 23.20
C ASP A 467 12.94 5.94 23.42
N SER A 468 11.77 5.29 23.42
CA SER A 468 11.60 3.85 23.30
C SER A 468 10.41 3.61 22.39
N VAL A 469 10.65 2.97 21.25
CA VAL A 469 9.69 2.93 20.15
C VAL A 469 9.78 1.61 19.39
N VAL A 470 8.66 1.19 18.82
CA VAL A 470 8.60 0.06 17.90
C VAL A 470 7.99 0.50 16.58
N PHE A 471 8.63 0.12 15.48
CA PHE A 471 8.06 0.19 14.16
C PHE A 471 7.66 -1.22 13.73
N ASP A 472 6.35 -1.44 13.53
CA ASP A 472 5.84 -2.71 12.98
C ASP A 472 6.17 -2.81 11.49
N THR A 473 7.38 -3.29 11.23
CA THR A 473 7.98 -3.54 9.92
C THR A 473 7.46 -4.81 9.26
N ASN A 474 6.49 -5.52 9.86
CA ASN A 474 5.93 -6.72 9.25
C ASN A 474 4.76 -6.43 8.30
N TYR A 475 3.92 -5.44 8.61
CA TYR A 475 2.72 -5.11 7.81
C TYR A 475 2.69 -3.69 7.23
N GLY A 476 3.61 -2.83 7.65
CA GLY A 476 3.67 -1.43 7.27
C GLY A 476 4.85 -0.81 7.98
N LEU A 477 4.69 0.30 8.67
CA LEU A 477 5.74 0.88 9.52
C LEU A 477 5.11 1.57 10.72
N LYS A 478 4.04 1.00 11.27
CA LYS A 478 3.26 1.68 12.31
C LYS A 478 4.10 1.83 13.57
N CYS A 479 4.22 3.07 14.03
CA CYS A 479 4.94 3.45 15.22
C CYS A 479 4.11 3.17 16.49
N TYR A 480 4.74 2.59 17.51
CA TYR A 480 4.19 2.35 18.84
C TYR A 480 5.17 2.87 19.90
N ARG A 481 4.65 3.52 20.94
CA ARG A 481 5.39 3.99 22.12
C ARG A 481 4.66 3.56 23.42
N PRO A 482 5.33 3.57 24.58
CA PRO A 482 4.66 3.35 25.86
C PRO A 482 3.54 4.37 26.08
N LEU A 483 2.39 3.92 26.58
CA LEU A 483 1.13 4.69 26.57
C LEU A 483 1.11 5.97 27.44
N ASP A 484 2.15 6.28 28.22
CA ASP A 484 2.12 7.42 29.17
C ASP A 484 3.44 8.21 29.27
N GLY A 485 4.39 8.08 28.32
CA GLY A 485 5.68 8.78 28.41
C GLY A 485 6.54 8.37 29.63
N VAL A 486 6.15 7.31 30.35
CA VAL A 486 6.93 6.73 31.43
C VAL A 486 7.88 5.70 30.81
N VAL A 487 9.11 6.15 30.59
CA VAL A 487 10.25 5.33 30.16
C VAL A 487 10.93 4.80 31.44
N GLY A 488 10.94 3.48 31.64
CA GLY A 488 11.56 2.81 32.79
C GLY A 488 10.68 2.77 34.03
N VAL A 489 9.91 1.69 34.18
CA VAL A 489 9.33 1.33 35.49
C VAL A 489 10.25 0.29 36.11
N ASP A 490 10.85 0.59 37.26
CA ASP A 490 11.51 -0.44 38.07
C ASP A 490 10.44 -1.45 38.52
N PRO A 491 10.50 -2.72 38.09
CA PRO A 491 9.54 -3.74 38.51
C PRO A 491 9.58 -4.03 40.02
N ASN A 492 10.53 -3.44 40.77
CA ASN A 492 10.69 -3.56 42.22
C ASN A 492 10.43 -2.27 43.02
N ALA A 493 9.91 -1.20 42.40
CA ALA A 493 9.54 0.00 43.15
C ALA A 493 8.25 -0.24 43.97
N GLU A 494 8.41 -0.41 45.30
CA GLU A 494 7.33 -0.52 46.29
C GLU A 494 6.41 0.70 46.36
#